data_AF-A0A952RYS3-F1
#
_entry.id   AF-A0A952RYS3-F1
#
_cell.length_a   1.000
_cell.length_b   1.000
_cell.length_c   1.000
_cell.angle_alpha   90.00
_cell.angle_beta   90.00
_cell.angle_gamma   90.00
#
_symmetry.space_group_name_H-M   'P 1'
#
loop_
_entity.id
_entity.type
_entity.pdbx_description
1 polymer ?
#
loop_
_entity_poly.entity_id
_entity_poly.type
_entity_poly.pdbx_seq_one_letter_code
_entity_poly.pdbx_strand_id
1 'polypeptide(L)'
;MKRKDYRFTLGAVLAACAILFGSAAVADAQANSKGGDLAGGFTLLINEVEADPGNQQNDSCQYIELRGAPGSTVPANTYFVAIDSDAAFPGRLHHVVPVGGVTVGSNGLIYLRNTVAPVCQNRTAAAGTTVVDYSSVIRIGGGNLEVGSESFAIITTTANIFAGLDIDANDDGVLDISVSTVYDAAAFLINPDEHYVYPNGIAQSAILGTPFQDVPDAFVRFPGNDTPNSAAAFYYGEIATSPDEAVAFVDPRSANFPTGGVLTPGAPNVPAAAPTTPARADYDGDGRTDLSVFRPSEGNWYLFGSTAGFSVLNWGISTDVIVPADYDGDGKTDTAVFRAAADAAQPDFWILNSNGFTFSGSSWGIAGDVPAVADYDGDGKADVAVYRPSNGTWYIVLSSNGSAVIVNNPGDTPVPGDYDGDGQADGIIYTNGNWVGTLSSGPQVNIALGQAGDIPVPGDYDGDGRDDQAVFRPSDGTWRPILSSNGSQPVIQFGAAGDIPVVGDYDGDGTEDQAIYRNGQWWVNRSTGGVTVQQFGISTDRPTPQFARP
;
A
#
# COMPACT_ATOMS: atom_id res chain seq x y z
N MET A 1 0.60 -79.80 1.29
CA MET A 1 1.13 -80.34 2.55
C MET A 1 2.31 -79.48 3.00
N LYS A 2 2.38 -79.23 4.31
CA LYS A 2 3.35 -78.42 5.10
C LYS A 2 3.03 -76.92 5.25
N ARG A 3 2.33 -76.65 6.36
CA ARG A 3 2.37 -75.41 7.16
C ARG A 3 3.75 -75.19 7.77
N LYS A 4 4.04 -73.93 8.09
CA LYS A 4 4.34 -73.40 9.43
C LYS A 4 3.99 -71.89 9.35
N ASP A 5 2.88 -71.41 9.89
CA ASP A 5 2.63 -71.06 11.30
C ASP A 5 3.85 -70.29 11.90
N TYR A 6 3.73 -69.11 12.50
CA TYR A 6 3.06 -68.79 13.77
C TYR A 6 2.99 -67.24 13.90
N ARG A 7 1.81 -66.64 14.13
CA ARG A 7 1.23 -66.21 15.43
C ARG A 7 1.76 -64.84 15.94
N PHE A 8 1.01 -63.92 16.55
CA PHE A 8 -0.35 -63.89 17.13
C PHE A 8 -0.71 -62.43 17.54
N THR A 9 -1.96 -62.01 17.29
CA THR A 9 -2.95 -61.38 18.23
C THR A 9 -2.58 -60.11 19.04
N LEU A 10 -3.46 -59.24 19.53
CA LEU A 10 -4.92 -59.22 19.75
C LEU A 10 -5.35 -57.78 20.15
N GLY A 11 -6.64 -57.45 19.97
CA GLY A 11 -7.36 -56.47 20.79
C GLY A 11 -7.87 -55.26 20.00
N ALA A 12 -9.05 -55.29 19.36
CA ALA A 12 -10.41 -55.17 19.91
C ALA A 12 -10.75 -53.71 20.34
N VAL A 13 -11.90 -53.07 20.05
CA VAL A 13 -13.16 -53.37 19.34
C VAL A 13 -14.03 -52.07 19.40
N LEU A 14 -15.03 -51.94 18.49
CA LEU A 14 -16.20 -51.01 18.42
C LEU A 14 -15.95 -49.61 17.81
N ALA A 15 -16.33 -49.31 16.54
CA ALA A 15 -17.66 -49.01 15.96
C ALA A 15 -18.19 -47.60 16.37
N ALA A 16 -18.69 -46.69 15.51
CA ALA A 16 -19.14 -46.73 14.13
C ALA A 16 -19.20 -45.31 13.51
N CYS A 17 -19.11 -45.25 12.17
CA CYS A 17 -19.81 -44.38 11.22
C CYS A 17 -19.83 -42.84 11.42
N ALA A 18 -19.10 -42.11 10.56
CA ALA A 18 -19.59 -40.88 9.91
C ALA A 18 -18.74 -40.57 8.65
N ILE A 19 -19.43 -40.38 7.53
CA ILE A 19 -18.90 -39.92 6.24
C ILE A 19 -18.50 -38.45 6.39
N LEU A 20 -17.29 -38.05 5.94
CA LEU A 20 -16.94 -36.65 5.68
C LEU A 20 -15.88 -36.56 4.58
N PHE A 21 -16.07 -35.54 3.75
CA PHE A 21 -15.48 -35.25 2.46
C PHE A 21 -13.96 -35.11 2.51
N GLY A 22 -13.30 -35.57 1.44
CA GLY A 22 -11.89 -35.29 1.20
C GLY A 22 -11.70 -33.83 0.81
N SER A 23 -10.81 -33.14 1.52
CA SER A 23 -10.04 -32.03 0.98
C SER A 23 -8.63 -32.54 0.73
N ALA A 24 -8.24 -32.60 -0.55
CA ALA A 24 -6.85 -32.77 -0.91
C ALA A 24 -6.12 -31.50 -0.47
N ALA A 25 -5.23 -31.64 0.52
CA ALA A 25 -4.20 -30.65 0.76
C ALA A 25 -3.31 -30.62 -0.48
N VAL A 26 -3.37 -29.51 -1.24
CA VAL A 26 -2.31 -29.19 -2.20
C VAL A 26 -1.13 -28.77 -1.36
N ALA A 27 -0.15 -29.68 -1.26
CA ALA A 27 1.13 -29.37 -0.70
C ALA A 27 1.79 -28.32 -1.60
N ASP A 28 2.05 -27.15 -1.02
CA ASP A 28 2.96 -26.14 -1.54
C ASP A 28 4.33 -26.79 -1.75
N ALA A 29 4.61 -27.14 -2.99
CA ALA A 29 5.94 -27.52 -3.41
C ALA A 29 6.70 -26.22 -3.65
N GLN A 30 7.43 -25.76 -2.63
CA GLN A 30 8.61 -24.92 -2.81
C GLN A 30 9.62 -25.66 -3.71
N ALA A 31 9.40 -25.57 -5.02
CA ALA A 31 10.33 -25.99 -6.04
C ALA A 31 11.35 -24.89 -6.22
N ASN A 32 12.45 -25.08 -5.51
CA ASN A 32 13.80 -24.60 -5.77
C ASN A 32 14.06 -24.21 -7.25
N SER A 33 13.70 -22.99 -7.67
CA SER A 33 14.29 -22.32 -8.82
C SER A 33 15.31 -21.31 -8.28
N LYS A 34 16.53 -21.80 -8.05
CA LYS A 34 17.68 -20.92 -8.25
C LYS A 34 17.59 -20.43 -9.69
N GLY A 35 17.07 -19.22 -9.86
CA GLY A 35 17.17 -18.46 -11.09
C GLY A 35 18.61 -18.54 -11.57
N GLY A 36 18.78 -18.76 -12.87
CA GLY A 36 20.09 -18.71 -13.49
C GLY A 36 20.76 -17.39 -13.11
N ASP A 37 21.86 -17.48 -12.39
CA ASP A 37 22.84 -16.40 -12.26
C ASP A 37 23.19 -15.94 -13.68
N LEU A 38 22.68 -14.77 -14.09
CA LEU A 38 23.20 -14.03 -15.25
C LEU A 38 23.99 -12.84 -14.72
N ALA A 39 25.29 -12.89 -15.00
CA ALA A 39 26.31 -11.95 -14.55
C ALA A 39 25.93 -10.47 -14.75
N GLY A 40 26.01 -9.67 -13.68
CA GLY A 40 25.97 -8.19 -13.74
C GLY A 40 24.57 -7.59 -13.95
N GLY A 41 23.55 -8.26 -13.41
CA GLY A 41 22.12 -8.16 -13.74
C GLY A 41 21.48 -6.77 -13.76
N PHE A 42 21.23 -6.28 -14.97
CA PHE A 42 20.25 -5.23 -15.25
C PHE A 42 18.84 -5.78 -15.00
N THR A 43 17.98 -5.00 -14.34
CA THR A 43 16.57 -5.33 -14.11
C THR A 43 15.66 -4.35 -14.85
N LEU A 44 14.59 -4.86 -15.45
CA LEU A 44 13.55 -4.08 -16.11
C LEU A 44 12.22 -4.81 -15.94
N LEU A 45 11.21 -4.10 -15.45
CA LEU A 45 9.91 -4.65 -15.12
C LEU A 45 8.82 -3.93 -15.91
N ILE A 46 7.73 -4.63 -16.21
CA ILE A 46 6.48 -4.02 -16.64
C ILE A 46 5.89 -3.34 -15.41
N ASN A 47 5.64 -2.03 -15.49
CA ASN A 47 5.12 -1.24 -14.38
C ASN A 47 3.60 -1.05 -14.50
N GLU A 48 3.14 -0.72 -15.69
CA GLU A 48 1.74 -0.46 -15.98
C GLU A 48 1.45 -0.69 -17.46
N VAL A 49 0.26 -1.22 -17.77
CA VAL A 49 -0.25 -1.31 -19.15
C VAL A 49 -1.72 -0.94 -19.12
N GLU A 50 -2.08 0.04 -19.95
CA GLU A 50 -3.46 0.28 -20.35
C GLU A 50 -3.61 -0.11 -21.81
N ALA A 51 -4.50 -1.05 -22.04
CA ALA A 51 -4.80 -1.60 -23.33
C ALA A 51 -6.30 -1.92 -23.38
N ASP A 52 -7.10 -0.88 -23.56
CA ASP A 52 -8.57 -0.94 -23.69
C ASP A 52 -8.97 -1.53 -25.06
N PRO A 53 -9.69 -2.66 -25.11
CA PRO A 53 -10.20 -3.27 -26.36
C PRO A 53 -11.58 -2.75 -26.79
N GLY A 54 -12.23 -1.93 -25.96
CA GLY A 54 -13.48 -1.24 -26.23
C GLY A 54 -13.35 -0.16 -27.30
N ASN A 55 -14.50 0.30 -27.81
CA ASN A 55 -14.63 1.21 -28.97
C ASN A 55 -13.56 2.33 -29.07
N GLN A 56 -13.20 2.74 -30.31
CA GLN A 56 -12.11 3.66 -30.73
C GLN A 56 -11.95 5.03 -30.01
N GLN A 57 -12.69 5.31 -28.93
CA GLN A 57 -12.63 6.56 -28.18
C GLN A 57 -11.37 6.66 -27.29
N ASN A 58 -10.88 5.56 -26.71
CA ASN A 58 -9.74 5.60 -25.76
C ASN A 58 -8.36 5.23 -26.36
N ASP A 59 -8.27 4.88 -27.66
CA ASP A 59 -7.02 4.49 -28.35
C ASP A 59 -5.86 5.49 -28.15
N SER A 60 -6.18 6.76 -27.87
CA SER A 60 -5.20 7.83 -27.63
C SER A 60 -4.51 7.80 -26.29
N CYS A 61 -5.12 7.19 -25.28
CA CYS A 61 -4.64 7.20 -23.91
C CYS A 61 -3.92 5.90 -23.52
N GLN A 62 -4.08 4.84 -24.31
CA GLN A 62 -3.31 3.59 -24.20
C GLN A 62 -1.80 3.84 -24.14
N TYR A 63 -1.14 3.13 -23.25
CA TYR A 63 0.29 3.26 -23.03
C TYR A 63 0.86 2.02 -22.35
N ILE A 64 2.19 1.95 -22.37
CA ILE A 64 2.95 0.95 -21.64
C ILE A 64 3.97 1.69 -20.81
N GLU A 65 4.16 1.28 -19.57
CA GLU A 65 5.20 1.81 -18.70
C GLU A 65 6.11 0.70 -18.19
N LEU A 66 7.40 0.97 -18.24
CA LEU A 66 8.45 0.08 -17.75
C LEU A 66 9.20 0.74 -16.58
N ARG A 67 9.63 -0.07 -15.62
CA ARG A 67 10.40 0.36 -14.45
C ARG A 67 11.77 -0.30 -14.42
N GLY A 68 12.82 0.49 -14.19
CA GLY A 68 14.19 0.02 -14.06
C GLY A 68 15.04 0.90 -13.15
N ALA A 69 16.32 0.56 -13.00
CA ALA A 69 17.23 1.37 -12.19
C ALA A 69 17.42 2.78 -12.80
N PRO A 70 17.21 3.88 -12.05
CA PRO A 70 17.31 5.24 -12.59
C PRO A 70 18.65 5.53 -13.29
N GLY A 71 18.59 6.11 -14.49
CA GLY A 71 19.77 6.46 -15.30
C GLY A 71 20.53 5.28 -15.92
N SER A 72 20.08 4.04 -15.71
CA SER A 72 20.64 2.87 -16.37
C SER A 72 20.22 2.80 -17.85
N THR A 73 21.01 2.15 -18.71
CA THR A 73 20.68 1.99 -20.14
C THR A 73 20.16 0.59 -20.40
N VAL A 74 18.97 0.50 -21.00
CA VAL A 74 18.35 -0.76 -21.42
C VAL A 74 19.27 -1.47 -22.41
N PRO A 75 19.60 -2.77 -22.20
CA PRO A 75 20.46 -3.52 -23.09
C PRO A 75 20.01 -3.53 -24.55
N ALA A 76 20.95 -3.56 -25.48
CA ALA A 76 20.65 -3.59 -26.91
C ALA A 76 19.80 -4.82 -27.28
N ASN A 77 19.01 -4.69 -28.35
CA ASN A 77 18.08 -5.72 -28.82
C ASN A 77 17.01 -6.13 -27.78
N THR A 78 16.65 -5.22 -26.86
CA THR A 78 15.51 -5.39 -25.95
C THR A 78 14.24 -4.82 -26.58
N TYR A 79 13.14 -5.54 -26.46
CA TYR A 79 11.85 -5.20 -27.00
C TYR A 79 10.77 -5.43 -25.94
N PHE A 80 9.80 -4.51 -25.86
CA PHE A 80 8.49 -4.83 -25.31
C PHE A 80 7.64 -5.44 -26.42
N VAL A 81 6.96 -6.54 -26.14
CA VAL A 81 6.12 -7.26 -27.10
C VAL A 81 4.75 -7.58 -26.50
N ALA A 82 3.72 -7.50 -27.34
CA ALA A 82 2.40 -8.10 -27.09
C ALA A 82 2.23 -9.27 -28.08
N ILE A 83 1.91 -10.45 -27.55
CA ILE A 83 1.83 -11.72 -28.26
C ILE A 83 0.42 -12.29 -28.07
N ASP A 84 -0.24 -12.60 -29.19
CA ASP A 84 -1.54 -13.24 -29.21
C ASP A 84 -1.48 -14.58 -28.47
N SER A 85 -2.30 -14.69 -27.42
CA SER A 85 -2.42 -15.87 -26.58
C SER A 85 -3.63 -16.73 -26.95
N ASP A 86 -4.49 -16.26 -27.85
CA ASP A 86 -5.66 -16.99 -28.33
C ASP A 86 -5.23 -18.20 -29.18
N ALA A 87 -5.91 -19.33 -29.00
CA ALA A 87 -5.69 -20.54 -29.77
C ALA A 87 -5.95 -20.37 -31.28
N ALA A 88 -6.64 -19.31 -31.71
CA ALA A 88 -6.89 -19.04 -33.13
C ALA A 88 -5.63 -18.56 -33.88
N PHE A 89 -4.75 -17.78 -33.24
CA PHE A 89 -3.53 -17.23 -33.85
C PHE A 89 -2.37 -17.13 -32.83
N PRO A 90 -2.06 -18.22 -32.10
CA PRO A 90 -1.13 -18.15 -30.99
C PRO A 90 0.27 -17.74 -31.49
N GLY A 91 0.98 -16.96 -30.67
CA GLY A 91 2.35 -16.52 -31.01
C GLY A 91 2.43 -15.37 -32.01
N ARG A 92 1.31 -14.84 -32.50
CA ARG A 92 1.32 -13.67 -33.38
C ARG A 92 1.66 -12.40 -32.60
N LEU A 93 2.72 -11.70 -33.00
CA LEU A 93 3.08 -10.41 -32.41
C LEU A 93 2.07 -9.33 -32.81
N HIS A 94 1.28 -8.83 -31.87
CA HIS A 94 0.40 -7.69 -32.10
C HIS A 94 1.10 -6.36 -31.93
N HIS A 95 2.04 -6.29 -30.99
CA HIS A 95 2.78 -5.06 -30.71
C HIS A 95 4.26 -5.35 -30.48
N VAL A 96 5.12 -4.47 -31.01
CA VAL A 96 6.57 -4.57 -30.86
C VAL A 96 7.12 -3.16 -30.70
N VAL A 97 7.70 -2.86 -29.53
CA VAL A 97 8.37 -1.58 -29.26
C VAL A 97 9.85 -1.83 -28.97
N PRO A 98 10.77 -1.32 -29.80
CA PRO A 98 12.20 -1.39 -29.49
C PRO A 98 12.51 -0.45 -28.32
N VAL A 99 13.00 -1.01 -27.22
CA VAL A 99 13.42 -0.24 -26.03
C VAL A 99 14.92 -0.39 -25.74
N GLY A 100 15.63 -1.21 -26.51
CA GLY A 100 17.07 -1.35 -26.39
C GLY A 100 17.83 -0.06 -26.66
N GLY A 101 18.74 0.31 -25.75
CA GLY A 101 19.51 1.56 -25.79
C GLY A 101 18.81 2.76 -25.17
N VAL A 102 17.54 2.63 -24.76
CA VAL A 102 16.82 3.68 -24.02
C VAL A 102 17.45 3.83 -22.63
N THR A 103 17.62 5.06 -22.15
CA THR A 103 18.05 5.32 -20.77
C THR A 103 16.82 5.42 -19.88
N VAL A 104 16.81 4.70 -18.76
CA VAL A 104 15.74 4.78 -17.77
C VAL A 104 15.72 6.19 -17.16
N GLY A 105 14.53 6.76 -17.01
CA GLY A 105 14.33 8.07 -16.41
C GLY A 105 15.00 8.23 -15.04
N SER A 106 15.23 9.47 -14.62
CA SER A 106 15.82 9.75 -13.30
C SER A 106 14.90 9.35 -12.15
N ASN A 107 13.61 9.17 -12.42
CA ASN A 107 12.63 8.61 -11.50
C ASN A 107 12.41 7.10 -11.67
N GLY A 108 13.22 6.41 -12.49
CA GLY A 108 13.14 4.97 -12.68
C GLY A 108 12.16 4.51 -13.77
N LEU A 109 11.49 5.43 -14.48
CA LEU A 109 10.42 5.10 -15.43
C LEU A 109 10.81 5.31 -16.89
N ILE A 110 10.28 4.44 -17.74
CA ILE A 110 10.19 4.59 -19.20
C ILE A 110 8.72 4.54 -19.60
N TYR A 111 8.19 5.66 -20.09
CA TYR A 111 6.82 5.80 -20.56
C TYR A 111 6.77 5.64 -22.08
N LEU A 112 6.22 4.52 -22.55
CA LEU A 112 6.00 4.26 -23.96
C LEU A 112 4.69 4.91 -24.37
N ARG A 113 4.77 5.99 -25.15
CA ARG A 113 3.62 6.81 -25.53
C ARG A 113 3.12 6.48 -26.93
N ASN A 114 1.84 6.19 -27.04
CA ASN A 114 1.16 6.06 -28.32
C ASN A 114 1.04 7.41 -29.03
N THR A 115 1.46 7.48 -30.30
CA THR A 115 1.31 8.68 -31.14
C THR A 115 0.39 8.49 -32.34
N VAL A 116 -0.38 7.40 -32.40
CA VAL A 116 -1.27 7.08 -33.54
C VAL A 116 -2.57 7.88 -33.51
N ALA A 117 -3.07 8.18 -32.31
CA ALA A 117 -4.28 8.99 -32.10
C ALA A 117 -3.89 10.39 -31.55
N PRO A 118 -4.83 11.36 -31.47
CA PRO A 118 -4.55 12.69 -30.91
C PRO A 118 -3.91 12.58 -29.51
N VAL A 119 -3.10 13.56 -29.11
CA VAL A 119 -2.48 13.55 -27.77
C VAL A 119 -3.57 13.43 -26.70
N CYS A 120 -3.51 12.39 -25.86
CA CYS A 120 -4.31 12.24 -24.65
C CYS A 120 -4.12 13.51 -23.79
N GLN A 121 -5.11 14.41 -23.78
CA GLN A 121 -4.87 15.83 -23.49
C GLN A 121 -4.39 16.08 -22.06
N ASN A 122 -4.70 15.16 -21.15
CA ASN A 122 -4.48 15.31 -19.71
C ASN A 122 -3.51 14.28 -19.11
N ARG A 123 -2.88 13.42 -19.93
CA ARG A 123 -1.84 12.49 -19.46
C ARG A 123 -0.46 13.00 -19.85
N THR A 124 0.31 13.40 -18.84
CA THR A 124 1.69 13.89 -19.02
C THR A 124 2.65 13.07 -18.17
N ALA A 125 3.75 12.64 -18.77
CA ALA A 125 4.80 11.98 -18.01
C ALA A 125 5.43 12.92 -16.98
N ALA A 126 5.60 12.44 -15.74
CA ALA A 126 6.20 13.22 -14.66
C ALA A 126 7.63 13.64 -15.00
N ALA A 127 8.10 14.69 -14.32
CA ALA A 127 9.47 15.16 -14.49
C ALA A 127 10.47 14.04 -14.17
N GLY A 128 11.39 13.80 -15.09
CA GLY A 128 12.41 12.75 -14.95
C GLY A 128 12.05 11.44 -15.65
N THR A 129 10.78 11.21 -16.02
CA THR A 129 10.38 10.05 -16.82
C THR A 129 10.98 10.13 -18.22
N THR A 130 11.53 9.03 -18.73
CA THR A 130 11.96 8.95 -20.12
C THR A 130 10.79 8.54 -21.01
N VAL A 131 10.46 9.37 -22.01
CA VAL A 131 9.36 9.11 -22.94
C VAL A 131 9.91 8.51 -24.22
N VAL A 132 9.33 7.39 -24.66
CA VAL A 132 9.62 6.74 -25.95
C VAL A 132 8.33 6.70 -26.76
N ASP A 133 8.34 7.36 -27.91
CA ASP A 133 7.17 7.39 -28.78
C ASP A 133 7.12 6.13 -29.66
N TYR A 134 5.94 5.54 -29.78
CA TYR A 134 5.64 4.52 -30.78
C TYR A 134 4.41 4.89 -31.59
N SER A 135 4.39 4.48 -32.86
CA SER A 135 3.34 4.80 -33.83
C SER A 135 2.66 3.56 -34.41
N SER A 136 2.78 2.41 -33.73
CA SER A 136 1.98 1.21 -33.99
C SER A 136 0.71 1.25 -33.14
N VAL A 137 -0.43 0.85 -33.70
CA VAL A 137 -1.66 0.67 -32.91
C VAL A 137 -1.45 -0.52 -31.97
N ILE A 138 -1.75 -0.38 -30.69
CA ILE A 138 -1.99 -1.55 -29.83
C ILE A 138 -3.36 -2.07 -30.26
N ARG A 139 -3.37 -3.10 -31.09
CA ARG A 139 -4.57 -3.91 -31.28
C ARG A 139 -4.35 -5.15 -30.45
N ILE A 140 -4.86 -5.17 -29.23
CA ILE A 140 -5.07 -6.46 -28.58
C ILE A 140 -5.94 -7.28 -29.52
N GLY A 141 -5.57 -8.55 -29.72
CA GLY A 141 -6.26 -9.44 -30.64
C GLY A 141 -7.76 -9.42 -30.39
N GLY A 142 -8.53 -9.04 -31.41
CA GLY A 142 -9.97 -9.12 -31.36
C GLY A 142 -10.62 -8.74 -32.68
N GLY A 143 -11.27 -9.70 -33.32
CA GLY A 143 -12.19 -9.41 -34.42
C GLY A 143 -13.41 -8.64 -33.91
N ASN A 144 -14.30 -8.22 -34.81
CA ASN A 144 -15.50 -7.41 -34.50
C ASN A 144 -16.51 -8.04 -33.49
N LEU A 145 -16.20 -9.15 -32.83
CA LEU A 145 -17.07 -9.86 -31.87
C LEU A 145 -16.33 -10.57 -30.71
N GLU A 146 -15.00 -10.63 -30.65
CA GLU A 146 -14.29 -11.36 -29.57
C GLU A 146 -13.07 -10.56 -29.12
N VAL A 147 -12.96 -10.39 -27.80
CA VAL A 147 -11.84 -9.76 -27.10
C VAL A 147 -10.93 -10.93 -26.70
N GLY A 148 -9.69 -10.98 -27.19
CA GLY A 148 -8.82 -12.16 -27.11
C GLY A 148 -7.91 -12.16 -25.87
N SER A 149 -7.22 -13.28 -25.65
CA SER A 149 -6.15 -13.36 -24.64
C SER A 149 -4.83 -12.85 -25.21
N GLU A 150 -4.01 -12.19 -24.39
CA GLU A 150 -2.78 -11.53 -24.83
C GLU A 150 -1.68 -11.65 -23.77
N SER A 151 -0.46 -11.96 -24.21
CA SER A 151 0.74 -11.95 -23.37
C SER A 151 1.61 -10.72 -23.64
N PHE A 152 2.02 -10.04 -22.58
CA PHE A 152 2.96 -8.92 -22.60
C PHE A 152 4.31 -9.37 -22.05
N ALA A 153 5.40 -9.06 -22.75
CA ALA A 153 6.73 -9.46 -22.30
C ALA A 153 7.83 -8.45 -22.68
N ILE A 154 8.88 -8.43 -21.86
CA ILE A 154 10.12 -7.71 -22.15
C ILE A 154 11.19 -8.74 -22.48
N ILE A 155 11.58 -8.81 -23.76
CA ILE A 155 12.50 -9.84 -24.25
C ILE A 155 13.73 -9.25 -24.92
N THR A 156 14.84 -9.98 -24.88
CA THR A 156 15.98 -9.73 -25.76
C THR A 156 16.03 -10.78 -26.85
N THR A 157 16.17 -10.35 -28.11
CA THR A 157 16.27 -11.27 -29.24
C THR A 157 17.15 -10.71 -30.35
N THR A 158 17.91 -11.57 -31.01
CA THR A 158 18.61 -11.22 -32.26
C THR A 158 17.77 -11.50 -33.50
N ALA A 159 16.58 -12.10 -33.32
CA ALA A 159 15.64 -12.31 -34.42
C ALA A 159 15.06 -10.97 -34.88
N ASN A 160 14.78 -10.86 -36.18
CA ASN A 160 14.11 -9.69 -36.71
C ASN A 160 12.60 -9.83 -36.47
N ILE A 161 12.11 -9.22 -35.39
CA ILE A 161 10.69 -9.25 -35.01
C ILE A 161 9.95 -7.98 -35.45
N PHE A 162 8.68 -8.12 -35.81
CA PHE A 162 7.80 -7.03 -36.23
C PHE A 162 6.34 -7.41 -35.99
N ALA A 163 5.46 -6.42 -35.84
CA ALA A 163 4.03 -6.67 -35.67
C ALA A 163 3.45 -7.45 -36.85
N GLY A 164 2.67 -8.48 -36.56
CA GLY A 164 2.09 -9.45 -37.48
C GLY A 164 2.95 -10.69 -37.72
N LEU A 165 4.20 -10.74 -37.24
CA LEU A 165 5.02 -11.94 -37.28
C LEU A 165 4.49 -12.96 -36.27
N ASP A 166 4.29 -14.19 -36.73
CA ASP A 166 4.04 -15.35 -35.89
C ASP A 166 5.38 -15.91 -35.39
N ILE A 167 5.55 -15.94 -34.07
CA ILE A 167 6.76 -16.39 -33.36
C ILE A 167 6.55 -17.71 -32.59
N ASP A 168 5.40 -18.36 -32.74
CA ASP A 168 5.13 -19.75 -32.34
C ASP A 168 4.44 -20.45 -33.52
N ALA A 169 5.19 -20.68 -34.59
CA ALA A 169 4.65 -21.13 -35.87
C ALA A 169 4.14 -22.58 -35.85
N ASN A 170 4.35 -23.28 -34.73
CA ASN A 170 3.93 -24.65 -34.53
C ASN A 170 2.75 -24.78 -33.54
N ASP A 171 2.29 -23.64 -32.99
CA ASP A 171 1.18 -23.50 -32.05
C ASP A 171 1.32 -24.38 -30.78
N ASP A 172 2.53 -24.60 -30.25
CA ASP A 172 2.78 -25.43 -29.07
C ASP A 172 2.94 -24.64 -27.75
N GLY A 173 2.79 -23.32 -27.83
CA GLY A 173 2.97 -22.38 -26.74
C GLY A 173 4.43 -22.00 -26.51
N VAL A 174 5.40 -22.45 -27.31
CA VAL A 174 6.82 -22.16 -27.14
C VAL A 174 7.31 -21.26 -28.26
N LEU A 175 8.02 -20.19 -27.91
CA LEU A 175 8.58 -19.28 -28.91
C LEU A 175 9.62 -19.99 -29.79
N ASP A 176 9.40 -19.98 -31.10
CA ASP A 176 10.30 -20.53 -32.13
C ASP A 176 11.48 -19.60 -32.45
N ILE A 177 11.48 -18.38 -31.91
CA ILE A 177 12.54 -17.39 -32.07
C ILE A 177 13.61 -17.51 -30.97
N SER A 178 14.84 -17.08 -31.28
CA SER A 178 15.92 -17.02 -30.29
C SER A 178 15.70 -15.88 -29.30
N VAL A 179 15.21 -16.19 -28.09
CA VAL A 179 15.13 -15.25 -26.96
C VAL A 179 16.32 -15.47 -26.03
N SER A 180 17.09 -14.43 -25.74
CA SER A 180 18.29 -14.51 -24.88
C SER A 180 17.99 -14.24 -23.40
N THR A 181 17.00 -13.40 -23.11
CA THR A 181 16.59 -13.01 -21.76
C THR A 181 15.13 -12.57 -21.81
N VAL A 182 14.37 -13.00 -20.81
CA VAL A 182 13.04 -12.47 -20.50
C VAL A 182 13.20 -11.70 -19.20
N TYR A 183 12.98 -10.38 -19.24
CA TYR A 183 13.12 -9.55 -18.05
C TYR A 183 11.87 -9.63 -17.17
N ASP A 184 10.70 -9.57 -17.79
CA ASP A 184 9.40 -9.62 -17.11
C ASP A 184 8.29 -9.98 -18.11
N ALA A 185 7.18 -10.52 -17.62
CA ALA A 185 6.03 -10.90 -18.41
C ALA A 185 4.73 -10.93 -17.57
N ALA A 186 3.60 -10.65 -18.23
CA ALA A 186 2.24 -10.72 -17.69
C ALA A 186 1.28 -11.05 -18.83
N ALA A 187 0.15 -11.72 -18.56
CA ALA A 187 -0.81 -12.08 -19.61
C ALA A 187 -2.26 -11.94 -19.14
N PHE A 188 -3.12 -11.47 -20.05
CA PHE A 188 -4.57 -11.54 -19.92
C PHE A 188 -5.09 -12.84 -20.53
N LEU A 189 -5.79 -13.66 -19.73
CA LEU A 189 -6.35 -14.93 -20.17
C LEU A 189 -7.84 -15.01 -19.86
N ILE A 190 -8.66 -15.21 -20.89
CA ILE A 190 -10.10 -15.49 -20.77
C ILE A 190 -10.34 -16.95 -20.43
N ASN A 191 -9.64 -17.86 -21.11
CA ASN A 191 -9.72 -19.29 -20.87
C ASN A 191 -8.31 -19.90 -20.70
N PRO A 192 -7.80 -20.03 -19.45
CA PRO A 192 -6.47 -20.56 -19.22
C PRO A 192 -6.32 -22.05 -19.61
N ASP A 193 -7.42 -22.77 -19.83
CA ASP A 193 -7.40 -24.17 -20.26
C ASP A 193 -7.23 -24.32 -21.79
N GLU A 194 -7.46 -23.25 -22.56
CA GLU A 194 -7.43 -23.27 -24.03
C GLU A 194 -6.39 -22.31 -24.63
N HIS A 195 -5.80 -21.41 -23.83
CA HIS A 195 -4.91 -20.34 -24.30
C HIS A 195 -3.46 -20.49 -23.84
N TYR A 196 -2.54 -19.91 -24.60
CA TYR A 196 -1.10 -19.99 -24.33
C TYR A 196 -0.58 -18.78 -23.56
N VAL A 197 0.44 -18.96 -22.72
CA VAL A 197 1.12 -17.85 -22.02
C VAL A 197 2.54 -17.74 -22.53
N TYR A 198 2.90 -16.56 -23.04
CA TYR A 198 4.22 -16.30 -23.58
C TYR A 198 5.04 -15.37 -22.68
N PRO A 199 6.36 -15.59 -22.62
CA PRO A 199 7.08 -16.79 -23.06
C PRO A 199 6.90 -17.96 -22.08
N ASN A 200 6.64 -19.17 -22.60
CA ASN A 200 6.31 -20.36 -21.80
C ASN A 200 7.48 -20.87 -20.93
N GLY A 201 7.16 -21.51 -19.80
CA GLY A 201 8.12 -22.02 -18.80
C GLY A 201 8.39 -21.07 -17.62
N ILE A 202 7.72 -19.93 -17.61
CA ILE A 202 7.70 -18.97 -16.52
C ILE A 202 6.50 -19.31 -15.62
N ALA A 203 6.67 -19.35 -14.30
CA ALA A 203 5.57 -19.60 -13.37
C ALA A 203 4.42 -18.63 -13.69
N GLN A 204 3.29 -19.19 -14.15
CA GLN A 204 2.14 -18.51 -14.73
C GLN A 204 1.93 -17.09 -14.18
N SER A 205 2.45 -16.09 -14.88
CA SER A 205 2.07 -14.68 -14.69
C SER A 205 0.76 -14.42 -15.42
N ALA A 206 -0.20 -15.33 -15.26
CA ALA A 206 -1.54 -15.18 -15.78
C ALA A 206 -2.30 -14.25 -14.83
N ILE A 207 -2.66 -13.06 -15.31
CA ILE A 207 -3.72 -12.27 -14.72
C ILE A 207 -5.01 -13.02 -15.05
N LEU A 208 -5.43 -13.88 -14.12
CA LEU A 208 -6.54 -14.82 -14.30
C LEU A 208 -7.87 -14.06 -14.39
N GLY A 209 -8.48 -14.12 -15.58
CA GLY A 209 -9.90 -13.89 -15.75
C GLY A 209 -10.69 -15.00 -15.06
N THR A 210 -11.64 -14.61 -14.22
CA THR A 210 -12.86 -15.43 -13.98
C THR A 210 -13.93 -14.92 -14.97
N PRO A 211 -15.15 -15.50 -15.08
CA PRO A 211 -15.96 -15.54 -16.30
C PRO A 211 -16.60 -14.18 -16.65
N PHE A 212 -15.80 -13.20 -17.04
CA PHE A 212 -16.27 -11.94 -17.58
C PHE A 212 -16.58 -12.10 -19.07
N GLN A 213 -17.52 -11.28 -19.56
CA GLN A 213 -17.75 -11.15 -21.00
C GLN A 213 -16.61 -10.39 -21.71
N ASP A 214 -15.66 -9.82 -20.96
CA ASP A 214 -14.62 -8.89 -21.43
C ASP A 214 -13.28 -9.09 -20.69
N VAL A 215 -12.19 -8.62 -21.30
CA VAL A 215 -10.81 -8.62 -20.75
C VAL A 215 -10.57 -7.30 -20.01
N PRO A 216 -9.86 -7.30 -18.86
CA PRO A 216 -9.54 -6.05 -18.17
C PRO A 216 -8.82 -5.05 -19.07
N ASP A 217 -9.23 -3.79 -19.01
CA ASP A 217 -8.58 -2.69 -19.74
C ASP A 217 -7.13 -2.42 -19.31
N ALA A 218 -6.79 -2.67 -18.05
CA ALA A 218 -5.48 -2.31 -17.53
C ALA A 218 -5.00 -3.15 -16.33
N PHE A 219 -3.69 -3.12 -16.12
CA PHE A 219 -3.05 -3.64 -14.90
C PHE A 219 -1.89 -2.76 -14.44
N VAL A 220 -1.69 -2.72 -13.12
CA VAL A 220 -0.70 -1.89 -12.44
C VAL A 220 0.09 -2.76 -11.47
N ARG A 221 1.41 -2.61 -11.47
CA ARG A 221 2.31 -3.29 -10.54
C ARG A 221 2.19 -2.68 -9.14
N PHE A 222 2.14 -3.49 -8.09
CA PHE A 222 2.15 -2.96 -6.72
C PHE A 222 3.42 -2.14 -6.45
N PRO A 223 3.31 -1.04 -5.67
CA PRO A 223 4.47 -0.32 -5.16
C PRO A 223 5.45 -1.28 -4.48
N GLY A 224 6.75 -1.08 -4.69
CA GLY A 224 7.82 -1.92 -4.10
C GLY A 224 7.90 -3.37 -4.59
N ASN A 225 6.94 -3.88 -5.37
CA ASN A 225 6.97 -5.27 -5.81
C ASN A 225 7.88 -5.46 -7.02
N ASP A 226 9.10 -5.89 -6.77
CA ASP A 226 10.13 -6.15 -7.80
C ASP A 226 10.16 -7.61 -8.30
N THR A 227 9.12 -8.41 -8.01
CA THR A 227 9.08 -9.81 -8.45
C THR A 227 8.81 -9.85 -9.95
N PRO A 228 9.76 -10.26 -10.80
CA PRO A 228 9.49 -10.42 -12.22
C PRO A 228 8.60 -11.65 -12.41
N ASN A 229 7.83 -11.64 -13.49
CA ASN A 229 7.04 -12.77 -13.93
C ASN A 229 6.09 -13.30 -12.86
N SER A 230 5.31 -12.42 -12.25
CA SER A 230 4.37 -12.79 -11.19
C SER A 230 3.05 -12.07 -11.38
N ALA A 231 1.96 -12.82 -11.55
CA ALA A 231 0.63 -12.22 -11.60
C ALA A 231 0.26 -11.54 -10.27
N ALA A 232 0.73 -12.09 -9.14
CA ALA A 232 0.53 -11.51 -7.82
C ALA A 232 1.24 -10.17 -7.63
N ALA A 233 2.14 -9.78 -8.55
CA ALA A 233 2.77 -8.47 -8.54
C ALA A 233 1.86 -7.35 -9.09
N PHE A 234 0.67 -7.68 -9.60
CA PHE A 234 -0.23 -6.71 -10.23
C PHE A 234 -1.64 -6.74 -9.63
N TYR A 235 -2.31 -5.59 -9.68
CA TYR A 235 -3.77 -5.48 -9.64
C TYR A 235 -4.30 -5.03 -11.01
N TYR A 236 -5.56 -5.31 -11.30
CA TYR A 236 -6.14 -5.08 -12.63
C TYR A 236 -7.66 -4.87 -12.58
N GLY A 237 -8.22 -4.33 -13.64
CA GLY A 237 -9.67 -4.15 -13.80
C GLY A 237 -10.02 -3.32 -15.03
N GLU A 238 -11.29 -2.98 -15.14
CA GLU A 238 -11.80 -2.07 -16.18
C GLU A 238 -11.47 -0.61 -15.86
N ILE A 239 -11.31 0.22 -16.89
CA ILE A 239 -11.13 1.67 -16.75
C ILE A 239 -12.46 2.38 -17.01
N ALA A 240 -12.70 3.46 -16.25
CA ALA A 240 -13.89 4.28 -16.47
C ALA A 240 -13.91 4.84 -17.90
N THR A 241 -14.98 4.60 -18.64
CA THR A 241 -15.12 5.02 -20.06
C THR A 241 -15.32 6.53 -20.29
N SER A 242 -15.35 7.34 -19.23
CA SER A 242 -15.46 8.80 -19.35
C SER A 242 -14.90 9.53 -18.12
N PRO A 243 -14.06 10.56 -18.31
CA PRO A 243 -13.47 11.00 -19.58
C PRO A 243 -12.51 9.94 -20.17
N ASP A 244 -12.16 10.05 -21.45
CA ASP A 244 -11.25 9.11 -22.14
C ASP A 244 -9.87 9.03 -21.44
N GLU A 245 -9.46 10.07 -20.71
CA GLU A 245 -8.22 10.09 -19.93
C GLU A 245 -8.35 9.53 -18.50
N ALA A 246 -9.47 8.90 -18.15
CA ALA A 246 -9.72 8.40 -16.80
C ALA A 246 -8.62 7.45 -16.31
N VAL A 247 -8.31 7.52 -15.03
CA VAL A 247 -7.31 6.67 -14.36
C VAL A 247 -7.92 5.75 -13.31
N ALA A 248 -9.21 5.94 -13.03
CA ALA A 248 -9.93 5.18 -12.02
C ALA A 248 -10.40 3.84 -12.59
N PHE A 249 -10.17 2.79 -11.82
CA PHE A 249 -10.72 1.47 -12.11
C PHE A 249 -12.19 1.36 -11.70
N VAL A 250 -12.97 0.65 -12.49
CA VAL A 250 -14.35 0.25 -12.20
C VAL A 250 -14.46 -1.27 -12.19
N ASP A 251 -15.56 -1.79 -11.64
CA ASP A 251 -15.78 -3.24 -11.66
C ASP A 251 -16.01 -3.76 -13.10
N PRO A 252 -15.50 -4.96 -13.43
CA PRO A 252 -14.76 -5.88 -12.57
C PRO A 252 -13.32 -5.46 -12.23
N ARG A 253 -12.93 -5.76 -10.99
CA ARG A 253 -11.57 -5.60 -10.44
C ARG A 253 -11.01 -6.92 -9.94
N SER A 254 -9.70 -7.02 -9.90
CA SER A 254 -9.00 -8.19 -9.35
C SER A 254 -9.33 -8.42 -7.88
N ALA A 255 -9.22 -9.67 -7.41
CA ALA A 255 -9.53 -9.99 -6.01
C ALA A 255 -8.55 -9.35 -5.01
N ASN A 256 -7.35 -9.00 -5.47
CA ASN A 256 -6.30 -8.31 -4.71
C ASN A 256 -6.27 -6.80 -4.98
N PHE A 257 -7.32 -6.22 -5.57
CA PHE A 257 -7.34 -4.80 -5.91
C PHE A 257 -7.24 -3.94 -4.64
N PRO A 258 -6.23 -3.04 -4.53
CA PRO A 258 -6.03 -2.23 -3.32
C PRO A 258 -7.07 -1.11 -3.23
N THR A 259 -7.39 -0.67 -1.99
CA THR A 259 -8.14 0.58 -1.79
C THR A 259 -7.39 1.70 -2.48
N GLY A 260 -8.10 2.53 -3.25
CA GLY A 260 -7.48 3.64 -3.98
C GLY A 260 -6.68 3.24 -5.22
N GLY A 261 -6.63 1.96 -5.63
CA GLY A 261 -5.94 1.57 -6.86
C GLY A 261 -6.36 2.39 -8.08
N VAL A 262 -5.41 3.04 -8.74
CA VAL A 262 -5.58 3.80 -9.99
C VAL A 262 -4.43 3.52 -10.94
N LEU A 263 -4.60 3.95 -12.18
CA LEU A 263 -3.50 4.15 -13.12
C LEU A 263 -2.67 5.37 -12.71
N THR A 264 -1.35 5.32 -12.90
CA THR A 264 -0.45 6.44 -12.63
C THR A 264 0.43 6.78 -13.85
N PRO A 265 -0.15 7.20 -14.98
CA PRO A 265 0.58 7.34 -16.24
C PRO A 265 1.80 8.26 -16.14
N GLY A 266 2.99 7.69 -16.27
CA GLY A 266 4.24 8.45 -16.27
C GLY A 266 4.72 8.87 -14.88
N ALA A 267 4.13 8.34 -13.80
CA ALA A 267 4.46 8.62 -12.41
C ALA A 267 4.66 7.30 -11.63
N PRO A 268 5.35 7.31 -10.48
CA PRO A 268 5.48 6.11 -9.65
C PRO A 268 4.10 5.57 -9.28
N ASN A 269 3.96 4.23 -9.31
CA ASN A 269 2.75 3.58 -8.83
C ASN A 269 2.61 3.88 -7.34
N VAL A 270 1.57 4.64 -7.04
CA VAL A 270 1.03 4.86 -5.71
C VAL A 270 -0.47 4.68 -5.92
N PRO A 271 -1.15 3.72 -5.27
CA PRO A 271 -2.60 3.74 -5.23
C PRO A 271 -3.02 5.18 -4.95
N ALA A 272 -3.95 5.75 -5.73
CA ALA A 272 -4.49 7.07 -5.40
C ALA A 272 -4.89 6.95 -3.96
N ALA A 273 -4.30 7.77 -3.10
CA ALA A 273 -4.44 7.60 -1.68
C ALA A 273 -5.91 7.26 -1.38
N ALA A 274 -6.15 6.07 -0.81
CA ALA A 274 -7.29 5.91 0.07
C ALA A 274 -7.31 7.20 0.89
N PRO A 275 -8.43 7.97 0.90
CA PRO A 275 -8.47 9.38 1.30
C PRO A 275 -7.39 9.61 2.35
N THR A 276 -6.28 10.25 1.94
CA THR A 276 -5.01 10.17 2.69
C THR A 276 -5.37 10.35 4.15
N THR A 277 -5.05 9.37 5.01
CA THR A 277 -5.00 9.65 6.43
C THR A 277 -4.15 10.92 6.54
N PRO A 278 -4.74 12.07 6.95
CA PRO A 278 -4.01 13.33 6.89
C PRO A 278 -2.71 13.16 7.65
N ALA A 279 -1.59 13.64 7.07
CA ALA A 279 -0.29 13.48 7.69
C ALA A 279 -0.38 13.91 9.15
N ARG A 280 0.05 13.04 10.06
CA ARG A 280 -0.12 13.29 11.50
C ARG A 280 0.54 14.62 11.83
N ALA A 281 -0.14 15.48 12.59
CA ALA A 281 0.38 16.78 12.96
C ALA A 281 0.74 17.71 11.79
N ASP A 282 0.06 17.61 10.64
CA ASP A 282 0.10 18.62 9.56
C ASP A 282 -0.73 19.85 9.98
N TYR A 283 -0.11 20.87 10.58
CA TYR A 283 -0.81 22.07 11.03
C TYR A 283 -0.95 23.13 9.93
N ASP A 284 -0.15 23.05 8.87
CA ASP A 284 -0.18 24.03 7.78
C ASP A 284 -0.90 23.57 6.51
N GLY A 285 -1.27 22.30 6.44
CA GLY A 285 -2.10 21.66 5.40
C GLY A 285 -1.33 21.41 4.11
N ASP A 286 -0.03 21.16 4.20
CA ASP A 286 0.82 20.89 3.04
C ASP A 286 1.05 19.40 2.76
N GLY A 287 0.38 18.53 3.53
CA GLY A 287 0.47 17.09 3.43
C GLY A 287 1.68 16.49 4.13
N ARG A 288 2.35 17.25 5.01
CA ARG A 288 3.51 16.78 5.79
C ARG A 288 3.30 16.92 7.28
N THR A 289 3.91 16.01 8.03
CA THR A 289 4.03 16.12 9.48
C THR A 289 4.90 17.31 9.87
N ASP A 290 4.33 18.22 10.65
CA ASP A 290 5.04 19.38 11.18
C ASP A 290 5.72 19.10 12.51
N LEU A 291 6.86 19.73 12.72
CA LEU A 291 7.54 19.70 14.00
C LEU A 291 6.73 20.54 14.99
N SER A 292 6.12 19.88 15.97
CA SER A 292 5.22 20.52 16.91
C SER A 292 5.47 20.05 18.34
N VAL A 293 5.42 20.98 19.30
CA VAL A 293 5.58 20.65 20.72
C VAL A 293 4.62 21.44 21.60
N PHE A 294 4.04 20.79 22.61
CA PHE A 294 3.35 21.46 23.71
C PHE A 294 4.28 21.63 24.90
N ARG A 295 4.35 22.84 25.46
CA ARG A 295 5.13 23.16 26.66
C ARG A 295 4.21 23.33 27.87
N PRO A 296 4.13 22.31 28.76
CA PRO A 296 3.20 22.34 29.88
C PRO A 296 3.44 23.50 30.86
N SER A 297 4.68 23.94 31.05
CA SER A 297 4.99 25.04 31.98
C SER A 297 4.44 26.39 31.55
N GLU A 298 4.07 26.54 30.28
CA GLU A 298 3.57 27.79 29.71
C GLU A 298 2.13 27.66 29.18
N GLY A 299 1.65 26.42 28.92
CA GLY A 299 0.40 26.21 28.20
C GLY A 299 0.50 26.60 26.72
N ASN A 300 1.71 26.57 26.15
CA ASN A 300 1.99 27.01 24.78
C ASN A 300 2.23 25.82 23.86
N TRP A 301 1.64 25.86 22.68
CA TRP A 301 2.03 25.07 21.52
C TRP A 301 3.03 25.87 20.70
N TYR A 302 4.12 25.23 20.34
CA TYR A 302 5.12 25.74 19.41
C TYR A 302 5.03 24.89 18.16
N LEU A 303 4.72 25.52 17.03
CA LEU A 303 4.54 24.85 15.74
C LEU A 303 5.63 25.34 14.79
N PHE A 304 6.20 24.44 14.01
CA PHE A 304 7.11 24.75 12.94
C PHE A 304 6.62 24.07 11.67
N GLY A 305 5.70 24.78 11.01
CA GLY A 305 5.09 24.37 9.75
C GLY A 305 6.15 24.18 8.67
N SER A 306 6.09 23.05 7.99
CA SER A 306 6.92 22.65 6.86
C SER A 306 6.98 23.74 5.79
N THR A 307 5.84 24.38 5.50
CA THR A 307 5.71 25.49 4.55
C THR A 307 5.43 26.84 5.22
N ALA A 308 4.63 26.85 6.30
CA ALA A 308 4.21 28.08 6.97
C ALA A 308 5.24 28.63 7.98
N GLY A 309 6.21 27.81 8.41
CA GLY A 309 7.24 28.19 9.36
C GLY A 309 6.75 28.28 10.82
N PHE A 310 7.47 29.06 11.63
CA PHE A 310 7.28 29.09 13.08
C PHE A 310 6.04 29.88 13.54
N SER A 311 5.26 29.28 14.44
CA SER A 311 4.17 29.95 15.17
C SER A 311 4.05 29.46 16.62
N VAL A 312 3.33 30.23 17.44
CA VAL A 312 3.06 29.91 18.86
C VAL A 312 1.59 30.16 19.16
N LEU A 313 0.93 29.18 19.79
CA LEU A 313 -0.45 29.28 20.25
C LEU A 313 -0.51 29.06 21.76
N ASN A 314 -1.15 29.96 22.50
CA ASN A 314 -1.41 29.76 23.93
C ASN A 314 -2.75 29.03 24.09
N TRP A 315 -2.68 27.69 24.16
CA TRP A 315 -3.88 26.85 24.20
C TRP A 315 -3.65 25.63 25.11
N GLY A 316 -4.21 25.68 26.32
CA GLY A 316 -4.12 24.59 27.30
C GLY A 316 -3.40 24.99 28.59
N ILE A 317 -3.27 24.03 29.50
CA ILE A 317 -2.61 24.18 30.81
C ILE A 317 -1.69 22.99 31.11
N SER A 318 -0.89 23.10 32.17
CA SER A 318 0.17 22.14 32.48
C SER A 318 -0.27 20.69 32.71
N THR A 319 -1.54 20.49 33.09
CA THR A 319 -2.10 19.16 33.42
C THR A 319 -2.80 18.49 32.25
N ASP A 320 -2.97 19.20 31.13
CA ASP A 320 -3.73 18.71 29.99
C ASP A 320 -3.00 17.56 29.28
N VAL A 321 -3.75 16.64 28.68
CA VAL A 321 -3.25 15.64 27.73
C VAL A 321 -3.42 16.22 26.33
N ILE A 322 -2.40 16.13 25.48
CA ILE A 322 -2.49 16.63 24.10
C ILE A 322 -3.21 15.61 23.23
N VAL A 323 -4.14 16.06 22.37
CA VAL A 323 -4.94 15.21 21.47
C VAL A 323 -5.14 15.88 20.10
N PRO A 324 -4.07 16.38 19.45
CA PRO A 324 -4.22 17.07 18.17
C PRO A 324 -4.69 16.10 17.08
N ALA A 325 -5.65 16.53 16.26
CA ALA A 325 -6.20 15.81 15.11
C ALA A 325 -7.04 16.78 14.26
N ASP A 326 -7.45 16.41 13.05
CA ASP A 326 -8.39 17.21 12.24
C ASP A 326 -9.83 16.95 12.67
N TYR A 327 -10.42 17.79 13.51
CA TYR A 327 -11.79 17.61 14.01
C TYR A 327 -12.85 18.28 13.14
N ASP A 328 -12.47 19.18 12.23
CA ASP A 328 -13.42 19.91 11.39
C ASP A 328 -13.39 19.54 9.90
N GLY A 329 -12.43 18.71 9.50
CA GLY A 329 -12.30 18.10 8.18
C GLY A 329 -11.73 19.06 7.15
N ASP A 330 -10.92 20.02 7.57
CA ASP A 330 -10.29 20.98 6.66
C ASP A 330 -8.92 20.52 6.12
N GLY A 331 -8.50 19.31 6.50
CA GLY A 331 -7.24 18.70 6.10
C GLY A 331 -6.06 19.16 6.94
N LYS A 332 -6.28 19.91 8.03
CA LYS A 332 -5.23 20.35 8.95
C LYS A 332 -5.46 19.81 10.34
N THR A 333 -4.37 19.61 11.05
CA THR A 333 -4.38 19.27 12.46
C THR A 333 -4.87 20.45 13.28
N ASP A 334 -5.93 20.23 14.06
CA ASP A 334 -6.39 21.16 15.07
C ASP A 334 -5.58 21.05 16.36
N THR A 335 -5.44 22.19 17.04
CA THR A 335 -4.77 22.21 18.33
C THR A 335 -5.76 21.82 19.42
N ALA A 336 -5.63 20.63 19.98
CA ALA A 336 -6.60 20.11 20.95
C ALA A 336 -5.96 19.49 22.20
N VAL A 337 -6.69 19.63 23.32
CA VAL A 337 -6.32 19.03 24.60
C VAL A 337 -7.48 18.30 25.27
N PHE A 338 -7.18 17.19 25.93
CA PHE A 338 -8.07 16.48 26.82
C PHE A 338 -7.77 16.84 28.27
N ARG A 339 -8.80 17.32 28.97
CA ARG A 339 -8.80 17.68 30.37
C ARG A 339 -10.02 17.03 31.01
N ALA A 340 -9.83 15.84 31.60
CA ALA A 340 -10.89 15.15 32.30
C ALA A 340 -11.52 16.07 33.36
N ALA A 341 -12.76 16.50 33.13
CA ALA A 341 -13.49 17.35 34.03
C ALA A 341 -14.20 16.47 35.07
N ALA A 342 -14.10 16.87 36.34
CA ALA A 342 -14.96 16.33 37.39
C ALA A 342 -16.39 16.91 37.32
N ASP A 343 -16.58 17.97 36.54
CA ASP A 343 -17.82 18.69 36.35
C ASP A 343 -18.35 18.46 34.94
N ALA A 344 -19.47 17.75 34.82
CA ALA A 344 -20.14 17.45 33.55
C ALA A 344 -20.68 18.70 32.82
N ALA A 345 -20.59 19.89 33.41
CA ALA A 345 -20.92 21.16 32.76
C ALA A 345 -19.75 21.77 31.95
N GLN A 346 -18.54 21.21 32.04
CA GLN A 346 -17.37 21.63 31.26
C GLN A 346 -17.04 20.59 30.20
N PRO A 347 -16.57 20.99 29.01
CA PRO A 347 -16.05 20.05 28.04
C PRO A 347 -14.76 19.40 28.56
N ASP A 348 -14.54 18.16 28.18
CA ASP A 348 -13.30 17.42 28.45
C ASP A 348 -12.33 17.52 27.28
N PHE A 349 -12.85 17.67 26.06
CA PHE A 349 -12.09 17.94 24.85
C PHE A 349 -12.18 19.43 24.53
N TRP A 350 -11.03 20.10 24.51
CA TRP A 350 -10.89 21.51 24.20
C TRP A 350 -10.15 21.67 22.88
N ILE A 351 -10.91 21.85 21.81
CA ILE A 351 -10.40 21.86 20.44
C ILE A 351 -10.36 23.32 19.95
N LEU A 352 -9.22 23.71 19.38
CA LEU A 352 -9.06 24.96 18.66
C LEU A 352 -8.90 24.62 17.18
N ASN A 353 -9.99 24.77 16.45
CA ASN A 353 -10.07 24.49 15.03
C ASN A 353 -9.08 25.35 14.24
N SER A 354 -8.33 24.73 13.36
CA SER A 354 -7.34 25.34 12.47
C SER A 354 -8.00 26.38 11.55
N ASN A 355 -9.25 26.11 11.13
CA ASN A 355 -10.08 27.03 10.38
C ASN A 355 -10.60 28.18 11.25
N GLY A 356 -9.84 29.28 11.24
CA GLY A 356 -10.22 30.53 11.89
C GLY A 356 -10.00 30.56 13.42
N PHE A 357 -9.30 29.58 13.98
CA PHE A 357 -8.98 29.50 15.43
C PHE A 357 -10.23 29.59 16.31
N THR A 358 -11.26 28.81 15.94
CA THR A 358 -12.52 28.80 16.66
C THR A 358 -12.55 27.67 17.69
N PHE A 359 -13.14 27.95 18.87
CA PHE A 359 -13.25 26.96 19.92
C PHE A 359 -14.39 25.98 19.67
N SER A 360 -14.08 24.69 19.71
CA SER A 360 -15.04 23.59 19.77
C SER A 360 -14.83 22.77 21.05
N GLY A 361 -15.91 22.51 21.78
CA GLY A 361 -15.87 21.80 23.07
C GLY A 361 -16.77 20.57 23.04
N SER A 362 -16.24 19.42 23.47
CA SER A 362 -17.01 18.18 23.63
C SER A 362 -16.83 17.59 25.03
N SER A 363 -17.89 16.99 25.59
CA SER A 363 -17.83 16.24 26.85
C SER A 363 -18.22 14.80 26.58
N TRP A 364 -17.33 13.88 26.94
CA TRP A 364 -17.49 12.46 26.61
C TRP A 364 -16.78 11.52 27.58
N GLY A 365 -15.64 11.96 28.13
CA GLY A 365 -14.85 11.18 29.08
C GLY A 365 -15.28 11.39 30.52
N ILE A 366 -14.64 10.62 31.41
CA ILE A 366 -14.63 10.85 32.86
C ILE A 366 -13.19 10.79 33.38
N ALA A 367 -13.00 11.15 34.66
CA ALA A 367 -11.71 11.00 35.33
C ALA A 367 -11.21 9.55 35.28
N GLY A 368 -10.01 9.36 34.70
CA GLY A 368 -9.36 8.05 34.54
C GLY A 368 -9.46 7.46 33.13
N ASP A 369 -10.25 8.07 32.25
CA ASP A 369 -10.28 7.72 30.83
C ASP A 369 -9.01 8.21 30.11
N VAL A 370 -8.60 7.47 29.09
CA VAL A 370 -7.47 7.77 28.19
C VAL A 370 -8.04 8.22 26.85
N PRO A 371 -7.70 9.42 26.32
CA PRO A 371 -8.18 9.82 25.00
C PRO A 371 -7.58 8.93 23.92
N ALA A 372 -8.40 8.59 22.92
CA ALA A 372 -8.00 7.73 21.81
C ALA A 372 -8.70 8.19 20.53
N VAL A 373 -8.42 9.43 20.14
CA VAL A 373 -9.04 10.13 19.01
C VAL A 373 -8.51 9.55 17.69
N ALA A 374 -9.39 9.29 16.73
CA ALA A 374 -9.10 8.89 15.36
C ALA A 374 -10.40 9.01 14.52
N ASP A 375 -10.33 8.86 13.20
CA ASP A 375 -11.50 8.83 12.30
C ASP A 375 -12.06 7.39 12.22
N TYR A 376 -13.04 7.03 13.05
CA TYR A 376 -13.57 5.66 13.11
C TYR A 376 -14.73 5.40 12.14
N ASP A 377 -15.25 6.42 11.46
CA ASP A 377 -16.33 6.26 10.46
C ASP A 377 -15.95 6.69 9.03
N GLY A 378 -14.71 7.12 8.83
CA GLY A 378 -14.10 7.37 7.53
C GLY A 378 -14.64 8.62 6.86
N ASP A 379 -15.14 9.58 7.63
CA ASP A 379 -15.71 10.83 7.11
C ASP A 379 -14.65 11.94 6.88
N GLY A 380 -13.38 11.62 7.16
CA GLY A 380 -12.25 12.53 7.06
C GLY A 380 -12.08 13.42 8.28
N LYS A 381 -12.77 13.14 9.40
CA LYS A 381 -12.67 13.89 10.66
C LYS A 381 -12.38 12.97 11.81
N ALA A 382 -11.60 13.49 12.74
CA ALA A 382 -11.34 12.85 14.00
C ALA A 382 -12.60 12.78 14.87
N ASP A 383 -12.95 11.57 15.29
CA ASP A 383 -13.98 11.32 16.27
C ASP A 383 -13.48 11.55 17.69
N VAL A 384 -14.38 12.06 18.52
CA VAL A 384 -14.11 12.17 19.95
C VAL A 384 -14.25 10.80 20.59
N ALA A 385 -13.13 10.25 21.07
CA ALA A 385 -13.07 8.92 21.63
C ALA A 385 -12.22 8.83 22.90
N VAL A 386 -12.67 7.96 23.82
CA VAL A 386 -11.95 7.62 25.04
C VAL A 386 -11.94 6.11 25.28
N TYR A 387 -10.81 5.60 25.75
CA TYR A 387 -10.68 4.28 26.33
C TYR A 387 -10.81 4.35 27.85
N ARG A 388 -11.61 3.47 28.44
CA ARG A 388 -11.78 3.36 29.89
C ARG A 388 -11.12 2.08 30.40
N PRO A 389 -9.90 2.17 30.98
CA PRO A 389 -9.19 0.99 31.46
C PRO A 389 -9.93 0.23 32.57
N SER A 390 -10.75 0.92 33.38
CA SER A 390 -11.45 0.31 34.51
C SER A 390 -12.48 -0.77 34.10
N ASN A 391 -12.94 -0.75 32.85
CA ASN A 391 -13.88 -1.75 32.32
C ASN A 391 -13.49 -2.29 30.93
N GLY A 392 -12.41 -1.80 30.33
CA GLY A 392 -11.93 -2.28 29.04
C GLY A 392 -12.81 -1.85 27.86
N THR A 393 -13.42 -0.68 27.96
CA THR A 393 -14.42 -0.21 26.99
C THR A 393 -13.97 1.08 26.31
N TRP A 394 -14.14 1.14 24.99
CA TRP A 394 -14.04 2.33 24.18
C TRP A 394 -15.40 3.00 24.07
N TYR A 395 -15.40 4.32 24.17
CA TYR A 395 -16.58 5.16 23.95
C TYR A 395 -16.21 6.16 22.86
N ILE A 396 -16.92 6.12 21.74
CA ILE A 396 -16.62 6.92 20.54
C ILE A 396 -17.89 7.71 20.18
N VAL A 397 -17.73 8.99 19.84
CA VAL A 397 -18.78 9.81 19.21
C VAL A 397 -18.39 10.06 17.77
N LEU A 398 -19.19 9.52 16.85
CA LEU A 398 -18.99 9.69 15.42
C LEU A 398 -19.22 11.15 14.99
N SER A 399 -18.26 11.73 14.29
CA SER A 399 -18.22 13.07 13.73
C SER A 399 -19.36 13.28 12.71
N SER A 400 -19.64 12.27 11.89
CA SER A 400 -20.59 12.35 10.78
C SER A 400 -22.04 12.60 11.21
N ASN A 401 -22.42 12.09 12.38
CA ASN A 401 -23.82 12.08 12.82
C ASN A 401 -24.04 12.20 14.34
N GLY A 402 -22.98 12.24 15.15
CA GLY A 402 -23.05 12.37 16.61
C GLY A 402 -23.48 11.09 17.35
N SER A 403 -23.53 9.94 16.68
CA SER A 403 -23.92 8.67 17.31
C SER A 403 -22.81 8.13 18.20
N ALA A 404 -23.22 7.47 19.29
CA ALA A 404 -22.32 6.82 20.22
C ALA A 404 -22.04 5.38 19.81
N VAL A 405 -20.76 5.03 19.63
CA VAL A 405 -20.29 3.65 19.45
C VAL A 405 -19.58 3.19 20.72
N ILE A 406 -19.87 1.97 21.15
CA ILE A 406 -19.28 1.36 22.36
C ILE A 406 -18.67 0.03 21.99
N VAL A 407 -17.35 -0.10 22.17
CA VAL A 407 -16.60 -1.32 21.83
C VAL A 407 -15.91 -1.88 23.08
N ASN A 408 -16.06 -3.18 23.33
CA ASN A 408 -15.45 -3.84 24.49
C ASN A 408 -14.18 -4.57 24.07
N ASN A 409 -13.03 -3.92 24.24
CA ASN A 409 -11.70 -4.47 23.98
C ASN A 409 -10.83 -4.27 25.24
N PRO A 410 -10.80 -5.24 26.17
CA PRO A 410 -10.03 -5.12 27.41
C PRO A 410 -8.52 -5.18 27.16
N GLY A 411 -7.76 -4.37 27.90
CA GLY A 411 -6.30 -4.33 27.86
C GLY A 411 -5.77 -2.98 28.35
N ASP A 412 -4.62 -2.55 27.83
CA ASP A 412 -3.84 -1.47 28.44
C ASP A 412 -3.82 -0.21 27.57
N THR A 413 -3.25 -0.28 26.37
CA THR A 413 -2.96 0.91 25.55
C THR A 413 -3.80 0.94 24.27
N PRO A 414 -4.69 1.93 24.10
CA PRO A 414 -5.37 2.15 22.82
C PRO A 414 -4.38 2.57 21.74
N VAL A 415 -4.46 1.93 20.58
CA VAL A 415 -3.61 2.19 19.40
C VAL A 415 -4.48 2.23 18.14
N PRO A 416 -5.36 3.23 18.00
CA PRO A 416 -6.17 3.34 16.81
C PRO A 416 -5.32 3.70 15.59
N GLY A 417 -5.72 3.18 14.44
CA GLY A 417 -5.06 3.30 13.14
C GLY A 417 -5.82 2.51 12.09
N ASP A 418 -5.64 2.81 10.82
CA ASP A 418 -6.29 2.10 9.71
C ASP A 418 -5.41 0.93 9.27
N TYR A 419 -5.57 -0.24 9.92
CA TYR A 419 -4.69 -1.40 9.67
C TYR A 419 -5.16 -2.27 8.50
N ASP A 420 -6.34 -2.01 7.93
CA ASP A 420 -6.88 -2.77 6.79
C ASP A 420 -7.05 -1.95 5.50
N GLY A 421 -6.82 -0.64 5.59
CA GLY A 421 -6.76 0.30 4.48
C GLY A 421 -8.15 0.66 3.97
N ASP A 422 -9.17 0.63 4.83
CA ASP A 422 -10.55 0.96 4.45
C ASP A 422 -10.92 2.44 4.71
N GLY A 423 -9.97 3.23 5.21
CA GLY A 423 -10.13 4.64 5.54
C GLY A 423 -10.77 4.89 6.90
N GLN A 424 -11.09 3.84 7.68
CA GLN A 424 -11.56 3.95 9.06
C GLN A 424 -10.48 3.46 10.03
N ALA A 425 -10.35 4.15 11.15
CA ALA A 425 -9.50 3.71 12.24
C ALA A 425 -10.11 2.48 12.94
N ASP A 426 -9.25 1.52 13.22
CA ASP A 426 -9.58 0.30 13.95
C ASP A 426 -9.40 0.45 15.45
N GLY A 427 -10.28 -0.18 16.23
CA GLY A 427 -10.22 -0.20 17.68
C GLY A 427 -9.21 -1.22 18.23
N ILE A 428 -7.92 -1.06 17.94
CA ILE A 428 -6.85 -1.97 18.40
C ILE A 428 -6.29 -1.58 19.77
N ILE A 429 -6.00 -2.58 20.59
CA ILE A 429 -5.36 -2.46 21.90
C ILE A 429 -4.00 -3.15 21.88
N TYR A 430 -2.98 -2.46 22.37
CA TYR A 430 -1.70 -3.05 22.71
C TYR A 430 -1.69 -3.46 24.19
N THR A 431 -1.50 -4.75 24.46
CA THR A 431 -1.43 -5.30 25.82
C THR A 431 -0.47 -6.47 25.90
N ASN A 432 0.43 -6.41 26.90
CA ASN A 432 1.38 -7.49 27.19
C ASN A 432 2.18 -8.00 25.96
N GLY A 433 2.56 -7.10 25.05
CA GLY A 433 3.30 -7.46 23.83
C GLY A 433 2.43 -7.95 22.67
N ASN A 434 1.09 -7.84 22.78
CA ASN A 434 0.16 -8.27 21.75
C ASN A 434 -0.72 -7.11 21.28
N TRP A 435 -1.04 -7.11 19.99
CA TRP A 435 -2.01 -6.24 19.34
C TRP A 435 -3.31 -7.02 19.21
N VAL A 436 -4.36 -6.56 19.87
CA VAL A 436 -5.63 -7.27 19.98
C VAL A 436 -6.79 -6.34 19.70
N GLY A 437 -7.71 -6.75 18.85
CA GLY A 437 -8.90 -5.97 18.54
C GLY A 437 -9.71 -6.53 17.39
N THR A 438 -10.60 -5.72 16.85
CA THR A 438 -11.41 -6.03 15.67
C THR A 438 -11.23 -4.87 14.70
N LEU A 439 -10.98 -5.22 13.43
CA LEU A 439 -10.92 -4.25 12.34
C LEU A 439 -12.32 -3.69 12.04
N SER A 440 -12.40 -2.50 11.46
CA SER A 440 -13.59 -1.83 10.95
C SER A 440 -14.35 -2.74 9.97
N SER A 441 -13.62 -3.47 9.11
CA SER A 441 -14.18 -4.47 8.18
C SER A 441 -14.71 -5.75 8.86
N GLY A 442 -14.40 -5.97 10.14
CA GLY A 442 -14.94 -7.04 10.99
C GLY A 442 -14.00 -8.21 11.37
N PRO A 443 -12.91 -8.56 10.65
CA PRO A 443 -11.96 -9.57 11.12
C PRO A 443 -11.29 -9.20 12.46
N GLN A 444 -10.89 -10.21 13.23
CA GLN A 444 -10.18 -10.01 14.50
C GLN A 444 -8.67 -10.00 14.32
N VAL A 445 -8.00 -9.12 15.06
CA VAL A 445 -6.54 -9.03 15.16
C VAL A 445 -6.09 -9.63 16.49
N ASN A 446 -5.08 -10.50 16.43
CA ASN A 446 -4.36 -11.01 17.59
C ASN A 446 -2.91 -11.33 17.19
N ILE A 447 -2.06 -10.31 17.19
CA ILE A 447 -0.68 -10.37 16.71
C ILE A 447 0.27 -10.21 17.89
N ALA A 448 1.21 -11.15 18.04
CA ALA A 448 2.28 -11.06 19.05
C ALA A 448 3.46 -10.24 18.50
N LEU A 449 3.51 -8.95 18.84
CA LEU A 449 4.57 -8.03 18.40
C LEU A 449 4.99 -7.11 19.55
N GLY A 450 6.11 -7.44 20.18
CA GLY A 450 6.78 -6.63 21.20
C GLY A 450 6.88 -7.32 22.55
N GLN A 451 7.21 -6.54 23.57
CA GLN A 451 7.40 -7.00 24.95
C GLN A 451 7.15 -5.86 25.94
N ALA A 452 7.13 -6.17 27.23
CA ALA A 452 6.97 -5.16 28.29
C ALA A 452 8.00 -4.03 28.15
N GLY A 453 7.52 -2.79 28.07
CA GLY A 453 8.32 -1.58 27.92
C GLY A 453 8.60 -1.14 26.48
N ASP A 454 8.21 -1.94 25.48
CA ASP A 454 8.14 -1.46 24.09
C ASP A 454 6.98 -0.45 23.95
N ILE A 455 7.13 0.54 23.09
CA ILE A 455 6.13 1.58 22.80
C ILE A 455 5.49 1.25 21.45
N PRO A 456 4.15 1.10 21.36
CA PRO A 456 3.49 0.92 20.08
C PRO A 456 3.56 2.20 19.25
N VAL A 457 3.88 2.05 17.97
CA VAL A 457 4.14 3.13 17.01
C VAL A 457 3.55 2.76 15.65
N PRO A 458 2.23 2.53 15.55
CA PRO A 458 1.64 2.18 14.27
C PRO A 458 1.85 3.27 13.22
N GLY A 459 1.92 2.88 11.96
CA GLY A 459 2.17 3.79 10.84
C GLY A 459 2.42 3.06 9.54
N ASP A 460 2.08 3.65 8.40
CA ASP A 460 2.33 3.09 7.07
C ASP A 460 3.81 3.25 6.68
N TYR A 461 4.67 2.28 7.03
CA TYR A 461 6.12 2.37 6.77
C TYR A 461 6.53 1.83 5.41
N ASP A 462 5.61 1.25 4.63
CA ASP A 462 5.89 0.73 3.29
C ASP A 462 5.05 1.34 2.15
N GLY A 463 4.18 2.31 2.48
CA GLY A 463 3.43 3.14 1.55
C GLY A 463 2.27 2.40 0.88
N ASP A 464 1.72 1.36 1.52
CA ASP A 464 0.63 0.55 0.98
C ASP A 464 -0.77 1.07 1.34
N GLY A 465 -0.85 2.15 2.10
CA GLY A 465 -2.08 2.79 2.56
C GLY A 465 -2.67 2.15 3.81
N ARG A 466 -1.92 1.29 4.52
CA ARG A 466 -2.33 0.69 5.80
C ARG A 466 -1.32 1.02 6.88
N ASP A 467 -1.80 1.32 8.08
CA ASP A 467 -0.93 1.37 9.25
C ASP A 467 -0.32 -0.01 9.51
N ASP A 468 1.01 -0.08 9.55
CA ASP A 468 1.72 -1.26 10.01
C ASP A 468 1.65 -1.36 11.53
N GLN A 469 1.51 -2.59 12.06
CA GLN A 469 1.80 -2.78 13.48
C GLN A 469 3.31 -2.68 13.70
N ALA A 470 3.73 -1.75 14.57
CA ALA A 470 5.15 -1.57 14.88
C ALA A 470 5.40 -1.19 16.34
N VAL A 471 6.56 -1.59 16.84
CA VAL A 471 7.03 -1.19 18.17
C VAL A 471 8.39 -0.50 18.12
N PHE A 472 8.53 0.56 18.91
CA PHE A 472 9.81 1.16 19.26
C PHE A 472 10.27 0.60 20.60
N ARG A 473 11.48 0.09 20.66
CA ARG A 473 12.08 -0.46 21.89
C ARG A 473 13.05 0.55 22.50
N PRO A 474 12.69 1.22 23.61
CA PRO A 474 13.55 2.24 24.20
C PRO A 474 14.87 1.68 24.75
N SER A 475 14.91 0.40 25.14
CA SER A 475 16.11 -0.18 25.77
C SER A 475 17.29 -0.33 24.82
N ASP A 476 17.04 -0.43 23.51
CA ASP A 476 18.07 -0.56 22.47
C ASP A 476 17.91 0.43 21.30
N GLY A 477 16.82 1.21 21.25
CA GLY A 477 16.57 2.20 20.21
C GLY A 477 16.17 1.59 18.85
N THR A 478 15.58 0.39 18.86
CA THR A 478 15.15 -0.31 17.63
C THR A 478 13.68 -0.14 17.32
N TRP A 479 13.35 0.02 16.05
CA TRP A 479 12.00 -0.03 15.49
C TRP A 479 11.78 -1.42 14.86
N ARG A 480 10.58 -1.95 15.02
CA ARG A 480 10.22 -3.32 14.62
C ARG A 480 8.79 -3.34 14.05
N PRO A 481 8.58 -2.90 12.80
CA PRO A 481 7.31 -3.04 12.11
C PRO A 481 7.09 -4.47 11.61
N ILE A 482 5.83 -4.82 11.41
CA ILE A 482 5.41 -5.90 10.51
C ILE A 482 4.76 -5.23 9.32
N LEU A 483 5.44 -5.28 8.17
CA LEU A 483 4.98 -4.62 6.94
C LEU A 483 3.70 -5.28 6.42
N SER A 484 2.62 -4.51 6.27
CA SER A 484 1.28 -4.90 5.84
C SER A 484 1.28 -5.53 4.44
N SER A 485 2.10 -5.01 3.53
CA SER A 485 2.14 -5.45 2.13
C SER A 485 2.65 -6.88 1.93
N ASN A 486 3.54 -7.36 2.82
CA ASN A 486 4.27 -8.62 2.61
C ASN A 486 4.62 -9.41 3.89
N GLY A 487 4.30 -8.89 5.07
CA GLY A 487 4.56 -9.51 6.37
C GLY A 487 6.02 -9.48 6.84
N SER A 488 6.92 -8.75 6.16
CA SER A 488 8.32 -8.62 6.54
C SER A 488 8.46 -7.93 7.89
N GLN A 489 9.46 -8.33 8.66
CA GLN A 489 9.70 -7.82 10.02
C GLN A 489 11.12 -7.26 10.16
N PRO A 490 11.41 -6.11 9.53
CA PRO A 490 12.73 -5.52 9.64
C PRO A 490 13.01 -5.05 11.08
N VAL A 491 14.28 -5.03 11.45
CA VAL A 491 14.74 -4.41 12.69
C VAL A 491 15.58 -3.20 12.30
N ILE A 492 15.05 -2.01 12.55
CA ILE A 492 15.65 -0.75 12.13
C ILE A 492 16.28 -0.09 13.36
N GLN A 493 17.59 0.15 13.31
CA GLN A 493 18.30 0.84 14.39
C GLN A 493 18.23 2.35 14.18
N PHE A 494 17.27 3.02 14.83
CA PHE A 494 17.11 4.47 14.74
C PHE A 494 16.60 5.08 16.05
N GLY A 495 17.51 5.28 17.00
CA GLY A 495 17.18 5.84 18.30
C GLY A 495 18.14 5.37 19.38
N ALA A 496 17.85 5.75 20.62
CA ALA A 496 18.57 5.38 21.82
C ALA A 496 17.65 5.45 23.05
N ALA A 497 18.16 4.95 24.18
CA ALA A 497 17.45 5.04 25.45
C ALA A 497 17.14 6.49 25.85
N GLY A 498 15.86 6.75 26.16
CA GLY A 498 15.35 8.06 26.53
C GLY A 498 14.71 8.85 25.39
N ASP A 499 14.82 8.37 24.15
CA ASP A 499 14.17 8.97 23.00
C ASP A 499 12.64 8.77 23.03
N ILE A 500 11.92 9.72 22.45
CA ILE A 500 10.47 9.67 22.27
C ILE A 500 10.18 9.42 20.79
N PRO A 501 9.51 8.32 20.40
CA PRO A 501 9.14 8.12 19.00
C PRO A 501 8.05 9.11 18.59
N VAL A 502 8.17 9.67 17.39
CA VAL A 502 7.31 10.73 16.83
C VAL A 502 7.02 10.45 15.35
N VAL A 503 6.34 9.36 15.06
CA VAL A 503 6.11 8.86 13.68
C VAL A 503 5.21 9.78 12.87
N GLY A 504 5.55 10.01 11.61
CA GLY A 504 4.71 10.76 10.66
C GLY A 504 5.41 10.90 9.31
N ASP A 505 4.70 11.36 8.29
CA ASP A 505 5.23 11.60 6.94
C ASP A 505 5.89 13.00 6.86
N TYR A 506 7.19 13.11 7.10
CA TYR A 506 7.87 14.41 7.15
C TYR A 506 8.38 14.89 5.78
N ASP A 507 8.38 14.05 4.74
CA ASP A 507 8.77 14.47 3.38
C ASP A 507 7.62 14.51 2.36
N GLY A 508 6.42 14.10 2.77
CA GLY A 508 5.17 14.21 2.03
C GLY A 508 5.07 13.21 0.90
N ASP A 509 5.64 12.02 1.08
CA ASP A 509 5.65 10.96 0.09
C ASP A 509 4.56 9.90 0.29
N GLY A 510 3.73 10.06 1.33
CA GLY A 510 2.66 9.15 1.70
C GLY A 510 3.13 7.96 2.55
N THR A 511 4.42 7.87 2.88
CA THR A 511 4.99 6.87 3.80
C THR A 511 5.32 7.54 5.13
N GLU A 512 4.97 6.91 6.25
CA GLU A 512 5.36 7.40 7.56
C GLU A 512 6.83 7.11 7.87
N ASP A 513 7.54 8.14 8.38
CA ASP A 513 8.95 8.07 8.70
C ASP A 513 9.22 7.66 10.14
N GLN A 514 10.30 6.91 10.35
CA GLN A 514 10.82 6.69 11.70
C GLN A 514 11.48 7.97 12.21
N ALA A 515 10.90 8.58 13.24
CA ALA A 515 11.43 9.79 13.85
C ALA A 515 11.47 9.72 15.38
N ILE A 516 12.48 10.37 15.96
CA ILE A 516 12.64 10.49 17.41
C ILE A 516 12.83 11.93 17.86
N TYR A 517 12.36 12.21 19.08
CA TYR A 517 12.61 13.44 19.81
C TYR A 517 13.55 13.18 21.00
N ARG A 518 14.63 13.94 21.05
CA ARG A 518 15.68 13.85 22.07
C ARG A 518 16.03 15.23 22.60
N ASN A 519 15.54 15.56 23.80
CA ASN A 519 15.91 16.79 24.52
C ASN A 519 15.81 18.09 23.68
N GLY A 520 14.76 18.24 22.88
CA GLY A 520 14.60 19.39 21.97
C GLY A 520 15.10 19.18 20.54
N GLN A 521 15.68 18.02 20.22
CA GLN A 521 16.12 17.68 18.88
C GLN A 521 15.20 16.66 18.24
N TRP A 522 14.77 16.95 17.02
CA TRP A 522 14.08 16.04 16.13
C TRP A 522 15.11 15.35 15.25
N TRP A 523 15.03 14.03 15.16
CA TRP A 523 15.81 13.21 14.25
C TRP A 523 14.82 12.42 13.41
N VAL A 524 14.82 12.62 12.10
CA VAL A 524 13.84 12.02 11.19
C VAL A 524 14.58 11.19 10.16
N ASN A 525 14.32 9.88 10.09
CA ASN A 525 14.84 9.00 9.05
C ASN A 525 13.82 8.94 7.91
N ARG A 526 13.98 9.85 6.94
CA ARG A 526 13.00 10.02 5.88
C ARG A 526 13.08 8.91 4.82
N SER A 527 11.94 8.36 4.44
CA SER A 527 11.74 7.31 3.42
C SER A 527 12.46 7.61 2.10
N THR A 528 12.33 8.83 1.56
CA THR A 528 12.97 9.25 0.31
C THR A 528 14.09 10.27 0.50
N GLY A 529 14.11 10.96 1.64
CA GLY A 529 15.05 12.06 1.90
C GLY A 529 16.27 11.73 2.77
N GLY A 530 16.33 10.55 3.40
CA GLY A 530 17.37 10.21 4.38
C GLY A 530 17.30 11.04 5.67
N VAL A 531 18.29 10.86 6.55
CA VAL A 531 18.24 11.38 7.93
C VAL A 531 18.41 12.91 8.01
N THR A 532 17.50 13.56 8.74
CA THR A 532 17.61 14.98 9.13
C THR A 532 17.67 15.14 10.65
N VAL A 533 18.25 16.25 11.10
CA VAL A 533 18.31 16.62 12.51
C VAL A 533 17.98 18.10 12.66
N GLN A 534 16.96 18.42 13.45
CA GLN A 534 16.48 19.78 13.64
C GLN A 534 16.32 20.10 15.14
N GLN A 535 16.86 21.24 15.58
CA GLN A 535 16.62 21.72 16.94
C GLN A 535 15.30 22.47 16.99
N PHE A 536 14.30 21.88 17.64
CA PHE A 536 13.00 22.51 17.86
C PHE A 536 12.34 22.00 19.16
N GLY A 537 12.29 22.86 20.17
CA GLY A 537 11.79 22.56 21.52
C GLY A 537 12.88 22.35 22.57
N ILE A 538 12.46 21.91 23.76
CA ILE A 538 13.31 21.64 24.94
C ILE A 538 12.91 20.34 25.64
N SER A 539 13.76 19.80 26.52
CA SER A 539 13.57 18.50 27.16
C SER A 539 12.27 18.31 27.99
N THR A 540 11.59 19.41 28.36
CA THR A 540 10.32 19.36 29.09
C THR A 540 9.09 19.48 28.19
N ASP A 541 9.29 19.70 26.89
CA ASP A 541 8.20 19.78 25.93
C ASP A 541 7.68 18.37 25.62
N ARG A 542 6.40 18.29 25.23
CA ARG A 542 5.73 17.09 24.74
C ARG A 542 5.61 17.20 23.23
N PRO A 543 6.37 16.42 22.44
CA PRO A 543 6.31 16.49 20.99
C PRO A 543 5.02 15.88 20.44
N THR A 544 4.64 16.28 19.23
CA THR A 544 3.51 15.73 18.48
C THR A 544 3.93 15.53 17.02
N PRO A 545 3.57 14.41 16.38
CA PRO A 545 2.73 13.32 16.89
C PRO A 545 3.46 12.46 17.94
N GLN A 546 2.75 11.96 18.94
CA GLN A 546 3.31 11.06 19.96
C GLN A 546 2.25 10.05 20.40
N PHE A 547 2.58 8.76 20.37
CA PHE A 547 1.71 7.70 20.89
C PHE A 547 1.74 7.57 22.41
N ALA A 548 0.65 7.05 22.97
CA ALA A 548 0.52 6.78 24.39
C ALA A 548 1.59 5.75 24.84
N ARG A 549 2.21 6.00 25.99
CA ARG A 549 3.16 5.06 26.59
C ARG A 549 2.39 4.03 27.41
N PRO A 550 2.62 2.73 27.22
CA PRO A 550 2.04 1.67 28.05
C PRO A 550 2.47 1.73 29.51
#